data_AF-A0AAV5CL05-F1
#
_entry.id   AF-A0AAV5CL05-F1
#
_cell.length_a   1.000
_cell.length_b   1.000
_cell.length_c   1.000
_cell.angle_alpha   90.00
_cell.angle_beta   90.00
_cell.angle_gamma   90.00
#
_symmetry.space_group_name_H-M   'P 1'
#
loop_
_entity.id
_entity.type
_entity.pdbx_description
1 polymer ?
#
loop_
_entity_poly.entity_id
_entity_poly.type
_entity_poly.pdbx_seq_one_letter_code
_entity_poly.pdbx_strand_id
1 'polypeptide(L)'
;MYRNITLHKVRVGIVIKTDYNEHPDEGFDPKAVPIIGNISYTSIHGQGVRVPVRIQGSAEIPVTNVTFHDMSVGIVDKKFHVFQCAFVQGQVIGSVFPMPCKNLDLYNEQRELVKTIDATEHL
;
A
#
# COMPACT_ATOMS: atom_id res chain seq x y z
N MET A 1 6.74 6.33 -8.98
CA MET A 1 7.12 7.15 -7.81
C MET A 1 6.12 8.27 -7.66
N TYR A 2 5.48 8.36 -6.49
CA TYR A 2 4.54 9.41 -6.11
C TYR A 2 5.16 10.25 -4.99
N ARG A 3 5.13 11.58 -5.12
CA ARG A 3 5.77 12.50 -4.16
C ARG A 3 4.93 13.75 -3.91
N ASN A 4 5.02 14.29 -2.70
CA ASN A 4 4.42 15.58 -2.32
C ASN A 4 2.91 15.64 -2.60
N ILE A 5 2.17 14.65 -2.13
CA ILE A 5 0.72 14.56 -2.33
C ILE A 5 0.02 14.98 -1.03
N THR A 6 -0.96 15.88 -1.17
CA THR A 6 -1.86 16.27 -0.07
C THR A 6 -3.26 15.70 -0.30
N LEU A 7 -3.75 14.90 0.65
CA LEU A 7 -5.08 14.32 0.63
C LEU A 7 -6.03 15.18 1.48
N HIS A 8 -7.14 15.63 0.88
CA HIS A 8 -8.14 16.43 1.59
C HIS A 8 -9.53 15.82 1.45
N LYS A 9 -10.11 15.35 2.57
CA LYS A 9 -11.50 14.83 2.64
C LYS A 9 -11.82 13.73 1.61
N VAL A 10 -10.84 12.90 1.26
CA VAL A 10 -11.04 11.80 0.30
C VAL A 10 -11.55 10.54 0.99
N ARG A 11 -12.33 9.73 0.26
CA ARG A 11 -12.81 8.44 0.77
C ARG A 11 -11.68 7.42 0.93
N VAL A 12 -10.80 7.31 -0.07
CA VAL A 12 -9.61 6.46 -0.02
C VAL A 12 -8.42 7.26 -0.56
N GLY A 13 -7.27 7.22 0.13
CA GLY A 13 -6.09 7.98 -0.25
C GLY A 13 -5.31 7.33 -1.39
N ILE A 14 -4.80 6.13 -1.14
CA ILE A 14 -4.05 5.32 -2.11
C ILE A 14 -4.81 4.02 -2.35
N VAL A 15 -5.01 3.67 -3.62
CA VAL A 15 -5.65 2.42 -4.04
C VAL A 15 -4.76 1.69 -5.04
N ILE A 16 -4.45 0.43 -4.76
CA ILE A 16 -3.91 -0.53 -5.74
C ILE A 16 -4.85 -1.72 -5.74
N LYS A 17 -5.29 -2.13 -6.93
CA LYS A 17 -6.21 -3.25 -7.15
C LYS A 17 -5.73 -4.06 -8.33
N THR A 18 -5.83 -5.38 -8.23
CA THR A 18 -5.44 -6.33 -9.29
C THR A 18 -6.62 -7.11 -9.86
N ASP A 19 -7.84 -6.79 -9.42
CA ASP A 19 -9.10 -7.50 -9.70
C ASP A 19 -10.03 -6.74 -10.67
N TYR A 20 -9.48 -5.86 -11.51
CA TYR A 20 -10.25 -5.22 -12.58
C TYR A 20 -10.44 -6.20 -13.75
N ASN A 21 -11.58 -6.88 -13.74
CA ASN A 21 -11.88 -7.99 -14.66
C ASN A 21 -12.63 -7.56 -15.94
N GLU A 22 -12.45 -6.32 -16.38
CA GLU A 22 -13.10 -5.82 -17.61
C GLU A 22 -12.05 -5.68 -18.73
N HIS A 23 -12.35 -6.25 -19.89
CA HIS A 23 -11.59 -6.04 -21.12
C HIS A 23 -12.52 -5.52 -22.22
N PRO A 24 -12.11 -4.53 -23.03
CA PRO A 24 -12.97 -3.94 -24.07
C PRO A 24 -13.30 -4.91 -25.23
N ASP A 25 -12.58 -6.03 -25.33
CA ASP A 25 -12.74 -7.04 -26.37
C ASP A 25 -12.44 -8.47 -25.85
N GLU A 26 -12.80 -9.48 -26.65
CA GLU A 26 -12.61 -10.91 -26.35
C GLU A 26 -11.23 -11.45 -26.80
N GLY A 27 -10.37 -10.61 -27.38
CA GLY A 27 -9.07 -11.00 -27.92
C GLY A 27 -7.93 -10.98 -26.92
N PHE A 28 -8.20 -10.64 -25.66
CA PHE A 28 -7.18 -10.56 -24.62
C PHE A 28 -6.66 -11.95 -24.22
N ASP A 29 -5.40 -11.98 -23.78
CA ASP A 29 -4.84 -13.17 -23.18
C ASP A 29 -5.11 -13.16 -21.66
N PRO A 30 -5.98 -14.04 -21.13
CA PRO A 30 -6.28 -14.11 -19.70
C PRO A 30 -5.08 -14.58 -18.85
N LYS A 31 -4.01 -15.08 -19.48
CA LYS A 31 -2.77 -15.47 -18.81
C LYS A 31 -1.73 -14.36 -18.78
N ALA A 32 -1.95 -13.26 -19.49
CA ALA A 32 -1.06 -12.10 -19.48
C ALA A 32 -1.24 -11.28 -18.21
N VAL A 33 -0.76 -11.82 -17.08
CA VAL A 33 -0.82 -11.15 -15.78
C VAL A 33 0.24 -10.04 -15.64
N PRO A 34 -0.10 -8.87 -15.09
CA PRO A 34 0.87 -7.78 -14.93
C PRO A 34 1.81 -8.04 -13.75
N ILE A 35 3.03 -7.51 -13.84
CA ILE A 35 3.94 -7.42 -12.69
C ILE A 35 3.74 -6.05 -12.04
N ILE A 36 3.29 -6.03 -10.79
CA ILE A 36 3.02 -4.80 -10.06
C ILE A 36 4.01 -4.66 -8.92
N GLY A 37 4.92 -3.70 -9.04
CA GLY A 37 5.86 -3.43 -7.98
C GLY A 37 6.77 -2.24 -8.23
N ASN A 38 7.78 -2.09 -7.37
CA ASN A 38 8.71 -0.96 -7.39
C ASN A 38 7.99 0.40 -7.29
N ILE A 39 7.00 0.47 -6.40
CA ILE A 39 6.14 1.65 -6.22
C ILE A 39 6.56 2.37 -4.94
N SER A 40 6.98 3.62 -5.05
CA SER A 40 7.33 4.46 -3.91
C SER A 40 6.34 5.60 -3.71
N TYR A 41 6.01 5.85 -2.44
CA TYR A 41 5.23 6.96 -1.95
C TYR A 41 6.05 7.75 -0.94
N THR A 42 6.28 9.04 -1.22
CA THR A 42 7.12 9.91 -0.37
C THR A 42 6.43 11.24 -0.08
N SER A 43 6.47 11.69 1.17
CA SER A 43 5.86 12.96 1.58
C SER A 43 4.37 13.01 1.22
N ILE A 44 3.62 12.05 1.77
CA ILE A 44 2.17 11.93 1.59
C ILE A 44 1.49 12.41 2.87
N HIS A 45 0.79 13.53 2.80
CA HIS A 45 0.13 14.12 3.95
C HIS A 45 -1.35 14.34 3.71
N GLY A 46 -2.13 14.55 4.76
CA GLY A 46 -3.52 14.91 4.56
C GLY A 46 -4.39 14.86 5.80
N GLN A 47 -5.67 15.17 5.60
CA GLN A 47 -6.68 15.16 6.65
C GLN A 47 -8.06 14.80 6.10
N GLY A 48 -8.92 14.29 6.98
CA GLY A 48 -10.28 13.92 6.63
C GLY A 48 -10.36 12.69 5.72
N VAL A 49 -9.35 11.81 5.76
CA VAL A 49 -9.32 10.60 4.93
C VAL A 49 -10.03 9.45 5.65
N ARG A 50 -10.88 8.68 4.96
CA ARG A 50 -11.52 7.51 5.61
C ARG A 50 -10.61 6.28 5.62
N VAL A 51 -10.00 5.95 4.47
CA VAL A 51 -9.04 4.85 4.34
C VAL A 51 -7.76 5.40 3.69
N PRO A 52 -6.67 5.62 4.44
CA PRO A 52 -5.43 6.14 3.86
C PRO A 52 -4.85 5.27 2.76
N VAL A 53 -4.77 3.95 2.98
CA VAL A 53 -4.16 3.02 2.03
C VAL A 53 -4.98 1.75 1.89
N ARG A 54 -5.26 1.37 0.64
CA ARG A 54 -5.87 0.10 0.25
C ARG A 54 -5.07 -0.55 -0.88
N ILE A 55 -4.42 -1.66 -0.60
CA ILE A 55 -3.68 -2.47 -1.58
C ILE A 55 -4.29 -3.87 -1.58
N GLN A 56 -4.91 -4.23 -2.70
CA GLN A 56 -5.55 -5.52 -2.91
C GLN A 56 -4.85 -6.23 -4.07
N GLY A 57 -3.81 -7.00 -3.75
CA GLY A 57 -3.19 -7.96 -4.66
C GLY A 57 -3.90 -9.33 -4.61
N SER A 58 -3.37 -10.29 -5.37
CA SER A 58 -3.75 -11.70 -5.29
C SER A 58 -2.51 -12.60 -5.27
N ALA A 59 -2.70 -13.91 -5.10
CA ALA A 59 -1.59 -14.87 -5.17
C ALA A 59 -0.94 -14.89 -6.57
N GLU A 60 -1.74 -14.67 -7.61
CA GLU A 60 -1.32 -14.60 -9.01
C GLU A 60 -0.68 -13.26 -9.37
N ILE A 61 -1.18 -12.17 -8.77
CA ILE A 61 -0.71 -10.80 -9.02
C ILE A 61 -0.37 -10.13 -7.67
N PRO A 62 0.74 -10.54 -7.02
CA PRO A 62 1.18 -9.90 -5.80
C PRO A 62 1.72 -8.50 -6.08
N VAL A 63 1.54 -7.60 -5.13
CA VAL A 63 2.10 -6.25 -5.19
C VAL A 63 3.41 -6.23 -4.42
N THR A 64 4.54 -6.07 -5.10
CA THR A 64 5.87 -6.24 -4.48
C THR A 64 6.71 -4.96 -4.46
N ASN A 65 7.67 -4.87 -3.54
CA ASN A 65 8.57 -3.72 -3.39
C ASN A 65 7.84 -2.36 -3.33
N VAL A 66 6.79 -2.28 -2.50
CA VAL A 66 6.12 -1.02 -2.19
C VAL A 66 6.90 -0.31 -1.08
N THR A 67 7.21 0.98 -1.24
CA THR A 67 7.89 1.77 -0.20
C THR A 67 7.04 2.96 0.21
N PHE A 68 6.82 3.11 1.52
CA PHE A 68 6.29 4.33 2.11
C PHE A 68 7.38 5.04 2.90
N HIS A 69 7.52 6.35 2.71
CA HIS A 69 8.46 7.20 3.44
C HIS A 69 7.81 8.54 3.70
N ASP A 70 7.93 9.08 4.91
CA ASP A 70 7.34 10.38 5.29
C ASP A 70 5.84 10.45 4.92
N MET A 71 5.01 9.69 5.64
CA MET A 71 3.56 9.70 5.43
C MET A 71 2.84 10.03 6.74
N SER A 72 1.94 11.02 6.70
CA SER A 72 1.11 11.37 7.85
C SER A 72 -0.28 11.83 7.41
N VAL A 73 -1.28 10.97 7.61
CA VAL A 73 -2.65 11.19 7.13
C VAL A 73 -3.65 11.16 8.29
N GLY A 74 -4.32 12.28 8.53
CA GLY A 74 -5.40 12.40 9.50
C GLY A 74 -6.68 11.70 9.03
N ILE A 75 -7.19 10.77 9.86
CA ILE A 75 -8.37 9.95 9.56
C ILE A 75 -9.65 10.49 10.20
N VAL A 76 -10.79 10.32 9.53
CA VAL A 76 -12.11 10.76 10.04
C VAL A 76 -12.63 9.87 11.17
N ASP A 77 -12.41 8.56 11.06
CA ASP A 77 -12.93 7.57 12.00
C ASP A 77 -11.79 6.64 12.45
N LYS A 78 -11.61 6.49 13.76
CA LYS A 78 -10.53 5.67 14.33
C LYS A 78 -10.85 4.17 14.39
N LYS A 79 -12.08 3.79 14.02
CA LYS A 79 -12.58 2.41 14.14
C LYS A 79 -12.25 1.59 12.89
N PHE A 80 -11.08 0.95 12.95
CA PHE A 80 -10.59 -0.17 12.13
C PHE A 80 -10.38 0.08 10.62
N HIS A 81 -9.35 -0.57 10.07
CA HIS A 81 -9.01 -0.66 8.64
C HIS A 81 -8.43 0.59 7.96
N VAL A 82 -7.46 1.28 8.59
CA VAL A 82 -6.72 2.41 8.01
C VAL A 82 -5.82 2.02 6.84
N PHE A 83 -5.11 0.91 7.04
CA PHE A 83 -4.25 0.26 6.07
C PHE A 83 -4.88 -1.09 5.77
N GLN A 84 -5.32 -1.28 4.54
CA GLN A 84 -6.00 -2.48 4.06
C GLN A 84 -5.08 -3.15 3.05
N CYS A 85 -4.44 -4.25 3.44
CA CYS A 85 -3.45 -4.93 2.62
C CYS A 85 -3.84 -6.39 2.39
N ALA A 86 -3.68 -6.85 1.16
CA ALA A 86 -3.71 -8.25 0.77
C ALA A 86 -2.63 -8.51 -0.28
N PHE A 87 -1.87 -9.60 -0.14
CA PHE A 87 -0.79 -10.00 -1.06
C PHE A 87 0.16 -8.85 -1.44
N VAL A 88 0.63 -8.12 -0.42
CA VAL A 88 1.59 -7.02 -0.61
C VAL A 88 2.86 -7.28 0.19
N GLN A 89 3.98 -6.98 -0.43
CA GLN A 89 5.31 -7.00 0.17
C GLN A 89 5.99 -5.66 -0.08
N GLY A 90 6.70 -5.19 0.93
CA GLY A 90 7.32 -3.89 0.86
C GLY A 90 7.81 -3.43 2.21
N GLN A 91 8.05 -2.13 2.31
CA GLN A 91 8.72 -1.54 3.45
C GLN A 91 8.19 -0.14 3.75
N VAL A 92 8.36 0.24 4.99
CA VAL A 92 8.15 1.58 5.51
C VAL A 92 9.48 2.09 6.03
N ILE A 93 9.85 3.30 5.64
CA ILE A 93 11.06 3.97 6.11
C ILE A 93 10.62 5.13 7.00
N GLY A 94 11.15 5.16 8.22
CA GLY A 94 10.88 6.22 9.17
C GLY A 94 9.50 6.12 9.80
N SER A 95 8.96 7.28 10.18
CA SER A 95 7.64 7.36 10.82
C SER A 95 6.51 7.46 9.80
N VAL A 96 5.56 6.52 9.83
CA VAL A 96 4.32 6.56 9.04
C VAL A 96 3.11 6.55 9.95
N PHE A 97 2.19 7.48 9.68
CA PHE A 97 0.90 7.56 10.35
C PHE A 97 -0.25 7.60 9.33
N PRO A 98 -1.32 6.81 9.53
CA PRO A 98 -1.52 5.83 10.60
C PRO A 98 -0.67 4.56 10.44
N MET A 99 -0.70 3.69 11.46
CA MET A 99 0.12 2.47 11.52
C MET A 99 -0.05 1.62 10.23
N PRO A 100 1.05 1.22 9.58
CA PRO A 100 1.03 0.42 8.36
C PRO A 100 0.57 -1.03 8.61
N CYS A 101 0.36 -1.77 7.53
CA CYS A 101 0.07 -3.20 7.59
C CYS A 101 1.25 -3.99 8.17
N LYS A 102 0.97 -5.13 8.83
CA LYS A 102 2.00 -5.98 9.45
C LYS A 102 2.97 -6.62 8.44
N ASN A 103 2.52 -6.78 7.20
CA ASN A 103 3.25 -7.36 6.07
C ASN A 103 4.08 -6.32 5.30
N LEU A 104 4.50 -5.23 5.96
CA LEU A 104 5.49 -4.28 5.47
C LEU A 104 6.63 -4.20 6.49
N ASP A 105 7.86 -4.41 6.04
CA ASP A 105 9.06 -4.30 6.88
C ASP A 105 9.23 -2.86 7.37
N LEU A 106 9.62 -2.67 8.62
CA LEU A 106 9.83 -1.34 9.20
C LEU A 106 11.32 -1.05 9.28
N TYR A 107 11.73 0.05 8.67
CA TYR A 107 13.07 0.60 8.72
C TYR A 107 13.05 1.97 9.41
N ASN A 108 14.13 2.32 10.11
CA ASN A 108 14.30 3.66 10.65
C ASN A 108 14.75 4.67 9.56
N GLU A 109 14.94 5.93 9.94
CA GLU A 109 15.41 6.99 9.04
C GLU A 109 16.80 6.71 8.44
N GLN A 110 17.63 5.93 9.14
CA GLN A 110 18.96 5.49 8.69
C GLN A 110 18.89 4.25 7.78
N ARG A 111 17.69 3.76 7.45
CA ARG A 111 17.43 2.52 6.69
C ARG A 111 17.96 1.26 7.36
N GLU A 112 18.01 1.27 8.67
CA GLU A 112 18.28 0.08 9.46
C GLU A 112 16.95 -0.62 9.77
N LEU A 113 16.95 -1.93 9.68
CA LEU A 113 15.75 -2.76 9.89
C LEU A 113 15.37 -2.77 11.36
N VAL A 114 14.19 -2.24 11.68
CA VAL A 114 13.64 -2.15 13.05
C VAL A 114 12.73 -3.33 13.34
N LYS A 115 11.97 -3.78 12.35
CA LYS A 115 11.05 -4.91 12.48
C LYS A 115 10.85 -5.58 11.13
N THR A 116 11.04 -6.89 11.10
CA THR A 116 10.68 -7.74 9.96
C THR A 116 9.25 -8.25 10.07
N ILE A 117 8.67 -8.54 8.91
CA ILE A 117 7.50 -9.39 8.80
C ILE A 117 7.91 -10.81 9.26
N ASP A 118 7.17 -11.40 10.20
CA ASP A 118 7.32 -12.82 10.50
C ASP A 118 6.80 -13.60 9.26
N ALA A 119 7.70 -14.24 8.53
CA ALA A 119 7.39 -14.96 7.29
C ALA A 119 6.49 -16.20 7.51
N THR A 120 6.03 -16.44 8.75
CA THR A 120 5.37 -17.67 9.20
C THR A 120 3.84 -17.56 9.28
N GLU A 121 3.23 -16.38 9.04
CA GLU A 121 1.76 -16.20 9.03
C GLU A 121 1.11 -16.29 7.63
N HIS A 122 1.84 -16.79 6.61
CA HIS A 122 1.31 -17.04 5.27
C HIS A 122 1.55 -18.50 4.83
N LEU A 123 0.86 -19.43 5.51
CA LEU A 123 0.47 -20.75 5.00
C LEU A 123 -1.02 -20.95 5.26
#